data_AF-A0A1G3UWE6-F1
#
_entry.id   AF-A0A1G3UWE6-F1
#
_cell.length_a   1.000
_cell.length_b   1.000
_cell.length_c   1.000
_cell.angle_alpha   90.00
_cell.angle_beta   90.00
_cell.angle_gamma   90.00
#
_symmetry.space_group_name_H-M   'P 1'
#
loop_
_entity.id
_entity.type
_entity.pdbx_description
1 polymer ?
#
loop_
_entity_poly.entity_id
_entity_poly.type
_entity_poly.pdbx_seq_one_letter_code
_entity_poly.pdbx_strand_id
1 'polypeptide(L)'
;MQMKKYRLQTEMENLKIDNQEWFKDYLRSVLESDKSYFEKADYIAYSINQIQNKIDYISNEIKELQTIKKNLTNVKEIALEITATVLAEYGIDKLEGATISSITITPQSSKSKDVVTIKDDNAVMGLGFVSFSVDMEAVEKAISSKEGLDELKEFIEVNTFKTIIPAKIKINNKRTSANTEINVDEILVIEEAA
;
A
#
# COMPACT_ATOMS: atom_id res chain seq x y z
N MET A 1 -8.63 26.22 -16.33
CA MET A 1 -9.75 25.29 -16.56
C MET A 1 -10.96 25.78 -15.78
N GLN A 2 -12.07 26.14 -16.45
CA GLN A 2 -13.34 26.36 -15.76
C GLN A 2 -13.95 24.99 -15.46
N MET A 3 -13.73 24.47 -14.26
CA MET A 3 -14.50 23.31 -13.80
C MET A 3 -15.94 23.77 -13.59
N LYS A 4 -16.87 23.34 -14.45
CA LYS A 4 -18.29 23.34 -14.07
C LYS A 4 -18.41 22.39 -12.89
N LYS A 5 -18.41 22.93 -11.67
CA LYS A 5 -18.59 22.16 -10.44
C LYS A 5 -20.03 21.66 -10.45
N TYR A 6 -20.22 20.41 -10.87
CA TYR A 6 -21.54 19.82 -10.84
C TYR A 6 -21.96 19.58 -9.39
N ARG A 7 -23.24 19.81 -9.11
CA ARG A 7 -23.78 19.62 -7.76
C ARG A 7 -23.57 18.17 -7.31
N LEU A 8 -23.84 17.19 -8.17
CA LEU A 8 -23.62 15.77 -7.88
C LEU A 8 -22.18 15.45 -7.48
N GLN A 9 -21.18 16.03 -8.15
CA GLN A 9 -19.77 15.88 -7.76
C GLN A 9 -19.53 16.39 -6.34
N THR A 10 -20.07 17.56 -6.00
CA THR A 10 -19.89 18.15 -4.66
C THR A 10 -20.52 17.28 -3.58
N GLU A 11 -21.67 16.71 -3.86
CA GLU A 11 -22.39 15.83 -2.94
C GLU A 11 -21.68 14.48 -2.77
N MET A 12 -21.10 13.94 -3.85
CA MET A 12 -20.26 12.74 -3.79
C MET A 12 -18.98 12.98 -2.99
N GLU A 13 -18.35 14.15 -3.12
CA GLU A 13 -17.14 14.51 -2.36
C GLU A 13 -17.41 14.66 -0.86
N ASN A 14 -18.64 15.03 -0.48
CA ASN A 14 -19.05 15.18 0.92
C ASN A 14 -19.79 13.96 1.47
N LEU A 15 -19.77 12.83 0.76
CA LEU A 15 -20.45 11.61 1.18
C LEU A 15 -19.82 11.09 2.49
N LYS A 16 -20.59 11.11 3.57
CA LYS A 16 -20.26 10.51 4.86
C LYS A 16 -21.22 9.36 5.14
N ILE A 17 -20.88 8.51 6.12
CA ILE A 17 -21.72 7.39 6.56
C ILE A 17 -23.15 7.86 6.88
N ASP A 18 -23.30 9.03 7.50
CA ASP A 18 -24.60 9.58 7.91
C ASP A 18 -25.44 10.20 6.77
N ASN A 19 -24.84 10.46 5.60
CA ASN A 19 -25.49 11.18 4.49
C ASN A 19 -25.86 10.27 3.31
N GLN A 20 -25.78 8.95 3.50
CA GLN A 20 -26.00 7.98 2.42
C GLN A 20 -27.44 8.00 1.90
N GLU A 21 -28.44 8.15 2.78
CA GLU A 21 -29.84 8.10 2.36
C GLU A 21 -30.23 9.35 1.54
N TRP A 22 -29.78 10.52 1.98
CA TRP A 22 -29.94 11.77 1.23
C TRP A 22 -29.28 11.69 -0.16
N PHE A 23 -28.10 11.07 -0.26
CA PHE A 23 -27.43 10.89 -1.54
C PHE A 23 -28.18 9.93 -2.47
N LYS A 24 -28.78 8.86 -1.94
CA LYS A 24 -29.66 7.97 -2.71
C LYS A 24 -30.85 8.73 -3.27
N ASP A 25 -31.50 9.56 -2.46
CA ASP A 25 -32.64 10.37 -2.91
C ASP A 25 -32.24 11.41 -3.94
N TYR A 26 -31.08 12.03 -3.77
CA TYR A 26 -30.54 12.93 -4.79
C TYR A 26 -30.24 12.20 -6.10
N LEU A 27 -29.65 11.00 -6.04
CA LEU A 27 -29.41 10.18 -7.23
C LEU A 27 -30.72 9.76 -7.91
N ARG A 28 -31.76 9.40 -7.14
CA ARG A 28 -33.12 9.15 -7.67
C ARG A 28 -33.65 10.37 -8.40
N SER A 29 -33.54 11.58 -7.81
CA SER A 29 -33.99 12.82 -8.46
C SER A 29 -33.26 13.11 -9.79
N VAL A 30 -31.98 12.73 -9.89
CA VAL A 30 -31.20 12.83 -11.14
C VAL A 30 -31.74 11.85 -12.19
N LEU A 31 -32.05 10.61 -11.78
CA LEU A 31 -32.62 9.58 -12.66
C LEU A 31 -34.07 9.87 -13.08
N GLU A 32 -34.85 10.52 -12.22
CA GLU A 32 -36.24 10.91 -12.44
C GLU A 32 -36.38 12.24 -13.21
N SER A 33 -35.28 12.96 -13.45
CA SER A 33 -35.30 14.20 -14.22
C SER A 33 -35.79 14.00 -15.67
N ASP A 34 -36.30 15.04 -16.31
CA ASP A 34 -36.79 15.01 -17.70
C ASP A 34 -35.67 14.94 -18.76
N LYS A 35 -34.45 14.57 -18.36
CA LYS A 35 -33.29 14.46 -19.24
C LYS A 35 -33.21 13.09 -19.91
N SER A 36 -32.51 13.02 -21.03
CA SER A 36 -32.27 11.74 -21.70
C SER A 36 -31.44 10.79 -20.84
N TYR A 37 -31.60 9.48 -21.05
CA TYR A 37 -30.80 8.46 -20.35
C TYR A 37 -29.29 8.65 -20.57
N PHE A 38 -28.89 9.10 -21.76
CA PHE A 38 -27.48 9.37 -22.08
C PHE A 38 -26.93 10.53 -21.25
N GLU A 39 -27.65 11.65 -21.14
CA GLU A 39 -27.21 12.79 -20.35
C GLU A 39 -27.16 12.48 -18.85
N LYS A 40 -28.07 11.65 -18.34
CA LYS A 40 -28.05 11.17 -16.95
C LYS A 40 -26.81 10.31 -16.70
N ALA A 41 -26.53 9.37 -17.60
CA ALA A 41 -25.35 8.50 -17.51
C ALA A 41 -24.06 9.33 -17.58
N ASP A 42 -23.94 10.25 -18.53
CA ASP A 42 -22.78 11.12 -18.68
C ASP A 42 -22.57 12.01 -17.45
N TYR A 43 -23.65 12.53 -16.86
CA TYR A 43 -23.58 13.35 -15.65
C TYR A 43 -23.07 12.58 -14.43
N ILE A 44 -23.55 11.34 -14.23
CA ILE A 44 -23.09 10.46 -13.14
C ILE A 44 -21.64 10.03 -13.39
N ALA A 45 -21.34 9.55 -14.60
CA ALA A 45 -20.01 9.10 -14.98
C ALA A 45 -18.98 10.23 -14.88
N TYR A 46 -19.31 11.44 -15.34
CA TYR A 46 -18.45 12.60 -15.20
C TYR A 46 -18.16 12.89 -13.73
N SER A 47 -19.19 12.91 -12.87
CA SER A 47 -19.03 13.24 -11.45
C SER A 47 -18.11 12.23 -10.73
N ILE A 48 -18.25 10.94 -11.01
CA ILE A 48 -17.39 9.88 -10.45
C ILE A 48 -15.97 9.98 -11.02
N ASN A 49 -15.84 10.16 -12.33
CA ASN A 49 -14.52 10.28 -12.98
C ASN A 49 -13.76 11.51 -12.49
N GLN A 50 -14.42 12.62 -12.15
CA GLN A 50 -13.75 13.77 -11.55
C GLN A 50 -13.15 13.45 -10.17
N ILE A 51 -13.83 12.63 -9.36
CA ILE A 51 -13.29 12.16 -8.08
C ILE A 51 -12.08 11.27 -8.33
N GLN A 52 -12.17 10.34 -9.28
CA GLN A 52 -11.02 9.50 -9.64
C GLN A 52 -9.83 10.34 -10.12
N ASN A 53 -10.04 11.34 -10.99
CA ASN A 53 -8.99 12.24 -11.44
C ASN A 53 -8.32 13.00 -10.29
N LYS A 54 -9.09 13.42 -9.27
CA LYS A 54 -8.53 14.04 -8.05
C LYS A 54 -7.70 13.05 -7.24
N ILE A 55 -8.17 11.81 -7.10
CA ILE A 55 -7.42 10.73 -6.44
C ILE A 55 -6.10 10.47 -7.18
N ASP A 56 -6.14 10.37 -8.51
CA ASP A 56 -4.96 10.11 -9.33
C ASP A 56 -3.95 11.26 -9.25
N TYR A 57 -4.43 12.50 -9.25
CA TYR A 57 -3.60 13.70 -9.08
C TYR A 57 -2.87 13.69 -7.72
N ILE A 58 -3.60 13.49 -6.62
CA ILE A 58 -3.01 13.42 -5.27
C ILE A 58 -2.03 12.25 -5.18
N SER A 59 -2.37 11.10 -5.77
CA SER A 59 -1.50 9.92 -5.78
C SER A 59 -0.19 10.19 -6.50
N ASN A 60 -0.20 10.95 -7.59
CA ASN A 60 1.01 11.36 -8.29
C ASN A 60 1.83 12.37 -7.48
N GLU A 61 1.20 13.37 -6.88
CA GLU A 61 1.90 14.31 -5.98
C GLU A 61 2.57 13.58 -4.81
N ILE A 62 1.90 12.59 -4.20
CA ILE A 62 2.48 11.78 -3.12
C ILE A 62 3.75 11.05 -3.60
N LYS A 63 3.74 10.46 -4.80
CA LYS A 63 4.91 9.78 -5.37
C LYS A 63 6.09 10.75 -5.57
N GLU A 64 5.82 11.94 -6.08
CA GLU A 64 6.84 12.98 -6.25
C GLU A 64 7.41 13.43 -4.89
N LEU A 65 6.55 13.70 -3.90
CA LEU A 65 6.96 14.07 -2.55
C LEU A 65 7.79 12.97 -1.87
N GLN A 66 7.42 11.70 -2.05
CA GLN A 66 8.21 10.57 -1.55
C GLN A 66 9.59 10.49 -2.21
N THR A 67 9.67 10.77 -3.51
CA THR A 67 10.94 10.80 -4.26
C THR A 67 11.84 11.92 -3.75
N ILE A 68 11.29 13.12 -3.60
CA ILE A 68 12.02 14.28 -3.05
C ILE A 68 12.49 14.00 -1.63
N LYS A 69 11.64 13.43 -0.76
CA LYS A 69 11.99 13.04 0.61
C LYS A 69 13.17 12.06 0.61
N LYS A 70 13.14 11.02 -0.21
CA LYS A 70 14.23 10.04 -0.31
C LYS A 70 15.54 10.70 -0.75
N ASN A 71 15.48 11.58 -1.76
CA ASN A 71 16.65 12.32 -2.21
C ASN A 71 17.24 13.21 -1.11
N LEU A 72 16.42 13.99 -0.41
CA LEU A 72 16.87 14.85 0.68
C LEU A 72 17.48 14.06 1.84
N THR A 73 16.94 12.90 2.18
CA THR A 73 17.54 12.01 3.18
C THR A 73 18.92 11.52 2.74
N ASN A 74 19.05 11.05 1.49
CA ASN A 74 20.34 10.59 0.97
C ASN A 74 21.37 11.72 0.91
N VAL A 75 20.99 12.90 0.43
CA VAL A 75 21.88 14.08 0.37
C VAL A 75 22.33 14.50 1.77
N LYS A 76 21.43 14.44 2.77
CA LYS A 76 21.80 14.70 4.17
C LYS A 76 22.84 13.71 4.68
N GLU A 77 22.69 12.41 4.41
CA GLU A 77 23.67 11.39 4.80
C GLU A 77 25.03 11.64 4.15
N ILE A 78 25.05 11.88 2.84
CA ILE A 78 26.28 12.22 2.10
C ILE A 78 26.93 13.48 2.67
N ALA A 79 26.15 14.52 2.96
CA ALA A 79 26.67 15.76 3.52
C ALA A 79 27.30 15.54 4.90
N LEU A 80 26.70 14.69 5.74
CA LEU A 80 27.27 14.33 7.04
C LEU A 80 28.59 13.56 6.89
N GLU A 81 28.65 12.60 5.96
CA GLU A 81 29.86 11.81 5.69
C GLU A 81 31.02 12.68 5.17
N ILE A 82 30.75 13.53 4.19
CA ILE A 82 31.74 14.48 3.65
C ILE A 82 32.20 15.43 4.76
N THR A 83 31.27 15.98 5.55
CA THR A 83 31.62 16.88 6.64
C THR A 83 32.50 16.18 7.68
N ALA A 84 32.18 14.94 8.05
CA ALA A 84 33.00 14.16 8.97
C ALA A 84 34.40 13.88 8.40
N THR A 85 34.48 13.53 7.12
CA THR A 85 35.76 13.29 6.41
C THR A 85 36.63 14.53 6.43
N VAL A 86 36.08 15.67 6.04
CA VAL A 86 36.81 16.95 6.01
C VAL A 86 37.26 17.36 7.41
N LEU A 87 36.39 17.29 8.42
CA LEU A 87 36.78 17.63 9.78
C LEU A 87 37.90 16.71 10.32
N ALA A 88 37.87 15.41 9.97
CA ALA A 88 38.93 14.47 10.32
C ALA A 88 40.27 14.80 9.63
N GLU A 89 40.25 15.22 8.36
CA GLU A 89 41.46 15.68 7.64
C GLU A 89 42.13 16.88 8.32
N TYR A 90 41.33 17.79 8.88
CA TYR A 90 41.81 18.93 9.65
C TYR A 90 42.13 18.59 11.12
N GLY A 91 41.92 17.35 11.56
CA GLY A 91 42.14 16.92 12.95
C GLY A 91 41.17 17.56 13.96
N ILE A 92 39.96 17.93 13.52
CA ILE A 92 38.94 18.58 14.35
C ILE A 92 37.92 17.53 14.80
N ASP A 93 38.03 17.06 16.04
CA ASP A 93 37.07 16.09 16.59
C ASP A 93 35.72 16.71 17.00
N LYS A 94 35.74 17.99 17.40
CA LYS A 94 34.58 18.72 17.88
C LYS A 94 34.63 20.20 17.51
N LEU A 95 33.49 20.74 17.06
CA LEU A 95 33.33 22.15 16.72
C LEU A 95 32.12 22.71 17.47
N GLU A 96 32.34 23.71 18.32
CA GLU A 96 31.28 24.36 19.13
C GLU A 96 30.53 25.39 18.27
N GLY A 97 29.22 25.50 18.47
CA GLY A 97 28.37 26.44 17.74
C GLY A 97 27.86 27.58 18.62
N ALA A 98 27.53 28.71 18.00
CA ALA A 98 26.78 29.79 18.66
C ALA A 98 25.27 29.49 18.72
N THR A 99 24.73 28.80 17.71
CA THR A 99 23.29 28.46 17.59
C THR A 99 22.99 26.99 17.92
N ILE A 100 23.98 26.11 17.81
CA ILE A 100 23.91 24.70 18.20
C ILE A 100 24.96 24.43 19.27
N SER A 101 24.80 23.40 20.08
CA SER A 101 25.82 23.03 21.07
C SER A 101 27.14 22.68 20.38
N SER A 102 27.17 21.63 19.57
CA SER A 102 28.39 21.25 18.86
C SER A 102 28.16 20.27 17.72
N ILE A 103 29.11 20.23 16.79
CA ILE A 103 29.32 19.13 15.83
C ILE A 103 30.43 18.24 16.39
N THR A 104 30.23 16.93 16.41
CA THR A 104 31.23 15.96 16.88
C THR A 104 31.33 14.82 15.88
N ILE A 105 32.56 14.45 15.51
CA ILE A 105 32.78 13.30 14.64
C ILE A 105 32.49 12.04 15.44
N THR A 106 31.62 11.18 14.93
CA THR A 106 31.47 9.82 15.46
C THR A 106 32.44 8.91 14.70
N PRO A 107 33.36 8.21 15.38
CA PRO A 107 34.30 7.32 14.71
C PRO A 107 33.57 6.18 14.00
N GLN A 108 34.16 5.68 12.92
CA GLN A 108 33.63 4.54 12.17
C GLN A 108 33.56 3.31 13.08
N SER A 109 32.38 2.74 13.24
CA SER A 109 32.15 1.49 13.99
C SER A 109 31.72 0.39 13.03
N SER A 110 32.51 -0.68 12.92
CA SER A 110 32.13 -1.87 12.16
C SER A 110 31.34 -2.84 13.03
N LYS A 111 30.10 -3.17 12.65
CA LYS A 111 29.35 -4.30 13.22
C LYS A 111 29.50 -5.50 12.29
N SER A 112 30.19 -6.54 12.72
CA SER A 112 30.25 -7.82 12.01
C SER A 112 29.02 -8.66 12.40
N LYS A 113 28.24 -9.08 11.40
CA LYS A 113 27.29 -10.19 11.54
C LYS A 113 27.86 -11.36 10.77
N ASP A 114 28.06 -12.48 11.45
CA ASP A 114 28.42 -13.73 10.81
C ASP A 114 27.20 -14.27 10.08
N VAL A 115 27.17 -14.13 8.75
CA VAL A 115 26.14 -14.74 7.90
C VAL A 115 26.54 -16.18 7.64
N VAL A 116 25.94 -17.11 8.38
CA VAL A 116 26.10 -18.54 8.14
C VAL A 116 25.33 -18.89 6.87
N THR A 117 26.05 -19.15 5.78
CA THR A 117 25.47 -19.69 4.54
C THR A 117 25.62 -21.20 4.58
N ILE A 118 24.51 -21.93 4.61
CA ILE A 118 24.51 -23.39 4.53
C ILE A 118 24.86 -23.76 3.08
N LYS A 119 25.95 -24.53 2.90
CA LYS A 119 26.39 -24.98 1.58
C LYS A 119 25.72 -26.28 1.14
N ASP A 120 25.31 -27.09 2.10
CA ASP A 120 24.64 -28.38 1.91
C ASP A 120 23.56 -28.54 2.98
N ASP A 121 22.32 -28.29 2.58
CA ASP A 121 21.16 -28.33 3.45
C ASP A 121 20.90 -29.74 3.97
N ASN A 122 21.16 -30.78 3.17
CA ASN A 122 20.89 -32.17 3.56
C ASN A 122 21.83 -32.67 4.66
N ALA A 123 23.11 -32.28 4.59
CA ALA A 123 24.09 -32.61 5.62
C ALA A 123 23.76 -31.90 6.95
N VAL A 124 23.34 -30.63 6.88
CA VAL A 124 22.95 -29.85 8.08
C VAL A 124 21.63 -30.36 8.68
N MET A 125 20.67 -30.75 7.83
CA MET A 125 19.45 -31.41 8.26
C MET A 125 19.74 -32.77 8.94
N GLY A 126 20.64 -33.56 8.37
CA GLY A 126 21.08 -34.84 8.94
C GLY A 126 21.85 -34.72 10.26
N LEU A 127 22.44 -33.55 10.53
CA LEU A 127 23.11 -33.21 11.79
C LEU A 127 22.14 -32.70 12.87
N GLY A 128 20.84 -32.67 12.59
CA GLY A 128 19.80 -32.34 13.57
C GLY A 128 19.46 -30.86 13.68
N PHE A 129 19.97 -30.01 12.78
CA PHE A 129 19.59 -28.59 12.71
C PHE A 129 18.30 -28.42 11.89
N VAL A 130 17.20 -29.00 12.37
CA VAL A 130 15.87 -28.92 11.73
C VAL A 130 14.80 -28.45 12.71
N SER A 131 13.86 -27.63 12.23
CA SER A 131 12.63 -27.29 12.95
C SER A 131 11.47 -28.11 12.39
N PHE A 132 10.85 -28.96 13.22
CA PHE A 132 9.64 -29.69 12.84
C PHE A 132 8.42 -28.80 13.01
N SER A 133 7.86 -28.33 11.89
CA SER A 133 6.58 -27.64 11.84
C SER A 133 5.53 -28.51 11.17
N VAL A 134 4.28 -28.36 11.57
CA VAL A 134 3.14 -29.02 10.91
C VAL A 134 2.97 -28.43 9.51
N ASP A 135 2.84 -29.31 8.50
CA ASP A 135 2.59 -28.90 7.12
C ASP A 135 1.11 -28.53 6.95
N MET A 136 0.85 -27.22 6.99
CA MET A 136 -0.49 -26.66 6.83
C MET A 136 -1.09 -26.96 5.44
N GLU A 137 -0.28 -27.06 4.38
CA GLU A 137 -0.78 -27.36 3.03
C GLU A 137 -1.24 -28.82 2.90
N ALA A 138 -0.51 -29.75 3.52
CA ALA A 138 -0.91 -31.14 3.60
C ALA A 138 -2.21 -31.31 4.41
N VAL A 139 -2.32 -30.56 5.51
CA VAL A 139 -3.52 -30.53 6.36
C VAL A 139 -4.73 -29.97 5.60
N GLU A 140 -4.59 -28.88 4.85
CA GLU A 140 -5.68 -28.33 4.01
C GLU A 140 -6.14 -29.30 2.91
N LYS A 141 -5.20 -30.00 2.27
CA LYS A 141 -5.51 -31.05 1.29
C LYS A 141 -6.21 -32.25 1.93
N ALA A 142 -5.83 -32.62 3.14
CA ALA A 142 -6.47 -33.68 3.91
C ALA A 142 -7.88 -33.30 4.39
N ILE A 143 -8.10 -32.04 4.79
CA ILE A 143 -9.43 -31.49 5.10
C ILE A 143 -10.36 -31.53 3.87
N SER A 144 -9.82 -31.41 2.66
CA SER A 144 -10.59 -31.52 1.41
C SER A 144 -10.99 -32.97 1.06
N SER A 145 -10.31 -33.97 1.63
CA SER A 145 -10.60 -35.39 1.44
C SER A 145 -11.47 -35.92 2.58
N LYS A 146 -12.49 -36.75 2.28
CA LYS A 146 -13.41 -37.29 3.30
C LYS A 146 -12.71 -38.11 4.38
N GLU A 147 -11.63 -38.82 4.02
CA GLU A 147 -10.86 -39.67 4.93
C GLU A 147 -9.95 -38.85 5.85
N GLY A 148 -9.29 -37.80 5.35
CA GLY A 148 -8.46 -36.90 6.17
C GLY A 148 -9.27 -36.04 7.12
N LEU A 149 -10.51 -35.68 6.74
CA LEU A 149 -11.43 -34.96 7.61
C LEU A 149 -11.80 -35.76 8.87
N ASP A 150 -11.93 -37.09 8.78
CA ASP A 150 -12.28 -37.93 9.94
C ASP A 150 -11.12 -38.09 10.93
N GLU A 151 -9.87 -38.05 10.46
CA GLU A 151 -8.67 -38.11 11.30
C GLU A 151 -8.29 -36.75 11.90
N LEU A 152 -8.55 -35.64 11.20
CA LEU A 152 -8.20 -34.27 11.62
C LEU A 152 -9.28 -33.55 12.44
N LYS A 153 -10.50 -34.09 12.48
CA LYS A 153 -11.64 -33.55 13.26
C LYS A 153 -11.36 -33.45 14.76
N GLU A 154 -10.51 -34.31 15.31
CA GLU A 154 -10.15 -34.28 16.73
C GLU A 154 -9.08 -33.23 17.05
N PHE A 155 -8.38 -32.71 16.04
CA PHE A 155 -7.21 -31.83 16.20
C PHE A 155 -7.35 -30.43 15.59
N ILE A 156 -8.41 -30.14 14.81
CA ILE A 156 -8.56 -28.87 14.08
C ILE A 156 -9.98 -28.31 14.20
N GLU A 157 -10.10 -27.00 14.48
CA GLU A 157 -11.34 -26.24 14.44
C GLU A 157 -11.42 -25.42 13.15
N VAL A 158 -12.39 -25.73 12.27
CA VAL A 158 -12.57 -25.02 10.99
C VAL A 158 -13.67 -23.96 11.13
N ASN A 159 -13.28 -22.70 11.26
CA ASN A 159 -14.20 -21.56 11.31
C ASN A 159 -14.40 -20.97 9.90
N THR A 160 -15.62 -21.09 9.34
CA THR A 160 -15.93 -20.58 7.99
C THR A 160 -16.45 -19.13 8.06
N PHE A 161 -15.62 -18.17 7.65
CA PHE A 161 -16.02 -16.76 7.55
C PHE A 161 -16.57 -16.45 6.15
N LYS A 162 -17.83 -16.00 6.08
CA LYS A 162 -18.44 -15.49 4.85
C LYS A 162 -18.38 -13.97 4.82
N THR A 163 -17.48 -13.42 4.01
CA THR A 163 -17.41 -11.97 3.75
C THR A 163 -18.37 -11.61 2.62
N ILE A 164 -19.45 -10.89 2.94
CA ILE A 164 -20.41 -10.36 1.96
C ILE A 164 -19.87 -9.04 1.43
N ILE A 165 -19.36 -9.03 0.20
CA ILE A 165 -18.93 -7.80 -0.48
C ILE A 165 -20.18 -7.11 -1.07
N PRO A 166 -20.46 -5.84 -0.75
CA PRO A 166 -21.64 -5.13 -1.26
C PRO A 166 -21.53 -4.86 -2.77
N ALA A 167 -22.68 -4.76 -3.45
CA ALA A 167 -22.75 -4.48 -4.88
C ALA A 167 -22.12 -3.11 -5.21
N LYS A 168 -21.26 -3.08 -6.24
CA LYS A 168 -20.59 -1.87 -6.75
C LYS A 168 -21.00 -1.61 -8.19
N ILE A 169 -21.15 -0.35 -8.58
CA ILE A 169 -21.40 0.04 -9.98
C ILE A 169 -20.09 -0.09 -10.78
N LYS A 170 -20.15 -0.72 -11.96
CA LYS A 170 -19.04 -0.79 -12.93
C LYS A 170 -19.26 0.25 -14.03
N ILE A 171 -18.32 1.21 -14.19
CA ILE A 171 -18.32 2.16 -15.30
C ILE A 171 -17.47 1.58 -16.42
N ASN A 172 -18.08 1.31 -17.59
CA ASN A 172 -17.35 0.88 -18.78
C ASN A 172 -17.13 2.09 -19.71
N ASN A 173 -15.93 2.64 -19.70
CA ASN A 173 -15.56 3.67 -20.66
C ASN A 173 -15.48 3.04 -22.07
N LYS A 174 -15.96 3.75 -23.10
CA LYS A 174 -15.75 3.33 -24.49
C LYS A 174 -14.23 3.23 -24.73
N ARG A 175 -13.77 2.10 -25.28
CA ARG A 175 -12.35 1.86 -25.59
C ARG A 175 -11.79 3.00 -26.44
N THR A 176 -10.89 3.78 -25.86
CA THR A 176 -9.90 4.56 -26.60
C THR A 176 -8.80 3.60 -27.03
N SER A 177 -8.67 3.38 -28.33
CA SER A 177 -7.56 2.59 -28.89
C SER A 177 -6.25 3.36 -28.72
N ALA A 178 -5.44 3.03 -27.71
CA ALA A 178 -3.98 3.13 -27.75
C ALA A 178 -3.36 2.50 -26.49
N ASN A 179 -2.50 1.51 -26.74
CA ASN A 179 -1.63 0.76 -25.83
C ASN A 179 -0.97 1.58 -24.72
N THR A 180 -1.01 1.10 -23.47
CA THR A 180 0.19 0.65 -22.73
C THR A 180 -0.23 -0.17 -21.53
N GLU A 181 0.42 -1.32 -21.38
CA GLU A 181 0.31 -2.21 -20.23
C GLU A 181 0.70 -1.47 -18.95
N ILE A 182 -0.17 -1.49 -17.94
CA ILE A 182 0.24 -1.29 -16.56
C ILE A 182 -0.06 -2.62 -15.86
N ASN A 183 0.96 -3.46 -15.79
CA ASN A 183 1.01 -4.57 -14.87
C ASN A 183 1.03 -3.95 -13.45
N VAL A 184 0.01 -4.24 -12.66
CA VAL A 184 -0.11 -3.81 -11.26
C VAL A 184 0.00 -5.07 -10.40
N ASP A 185 1.21 -5.63 -10.32
CA ASP A 185 1.56 -6.55 -9.24
C ASP A 185 2.25 -5.76 -8.12
N GLU A 186 1.95 -6.16 -6.87
CA GLU A 186 2.39 -5.61 -5.59
C GLU A 186 1.51 -4.50 -4.97
N ILE A 187 0.28 -4.88 -4.60
CA ILE A 187 -0.36 -4.30 -3.42
C ILE A 187 0.30 -4.94 -2.19
N LEU A 188 1.07 -4.12 -1.48
CA LEU A 188 1.59 -4.36 -0.13
C LEU A 188 0.48 -4.89 0.80
N VAL A 189 0.68 -6.11 1.28
CA VAL A 189 0.01 -6.65 2.47
C VAL A 189 0.47 -5.82 3.66
N ILE A 190 -0.47 -5.15 4.34
CA ILE A 190 -0.24 -4.65 5.69
C ILE A 190 -0.65 -5.78 6.62
N GLU A 191 0.34 -6.49 7.17
CA GLU A 191 0.18 -7.23 8.42
C GLU A 191 -0.02 -6.21 9.54
N GLU A 192 -1.21 -6.17 10.13
CA GLU A 192 -1.39 -5.58 11.45
C GLU A 192 -0.90 -6.59 12.49
N ALA A 193 0.16 -6.22 13.21
CA ALA A 193 0.54 -6.84 14.47
C ALA A 193 0.86 -5.73 15.49
N ALA A 194 0.01 -5.59 16.51
CA ALA A 194 0.33 -5.30 17.92
C ALA A 194 -0.96 -5.03 18.72
#